data_AF-A0A661HI90-F1
#
_entry.id   AF-A0A661HI90-F1
#
_cell.length_a   1.000
_cell.length_b   1.000
_cell.length_c   1.000
_cell.angle_alpha   90.00
_cell.angle_beta   90.00
_cell.angle_gamma   90.00
#
_symmetry.space_group_name_H-M   'P 1'
#
loop_
_entity.id
_entity.type
_entity.pdbx_description
1 polymer ?
#
loop_
_entity_poly.entity_id
_entity_poly.type
_entity_poly.pdbx_seq_one_letter_code
_entity_poly.pdbx_strand_id
1 'polypeptide(L)'
;MADEKKPIEILFGDDSLSDLSEDFKTKATVIFENAVATQVVEEKKALEESYEAKLEEQKKEIAEGLEEKIDSYLTYVAEEWMKENELAVENGIQTEIAENFLKGMKDLFVESYVEIPENKVDVVAEMTDELSKKSESLDEAIDKNIELQKEITGMKKASIVAECTDGLADTQMDKLNDLVEMVDFEDETQFKDRVKSIVETYFKKTAGTVDEDKEDDKTEQEDLNEDDDSMDRYVDALSLSAM
;
A
#
# COMPACT_ATOMS: atom_id res chain seq x y z
N MET A 1 3.27 -51.89 -4.87
CA MET A 1 3.80 -53.25 -4.65
C MET A 1 5.10 -53.10 -3.89
N ALA A 2 5.01 -52.95 -2.57
CA ALA A 2 6.17 -53.04 -1.70
C ALA A 2 6.41 -54.53 -1.43
N ASP A 3 7.67 -54.93 -1.44
CA ASP A 3 8.11 -56.32 -1.27
C ASP A 3 7.67 -56.85 0.11
N GLU A 4 6.61 -57.65 0.15
CA GLU A 4 5.93 -58.16 1.37
C GLU A 4 6.83 -59.10 2.22
N LYS A 5 8.00 -59.51 1.73
CA LYS A 5 8.93 -60.40 2.47
C LYS A 5 10.04 -59.68 3.25
N LYS A 6 10.30 -58.39 2.97
CA LYS A 6 11.46 -57.67 3.52
C LYS A 6 11.47 -57.39 5.02
N PRO A 7 10.35 -57.09 5.72
CA PRO A 7 10.43 -56.60 7.09
C PRO A 7 11.00 -57.62 8.08
N ILE A 8 10.66 -58.90 7.91
CA ILE A 8 11.12 -59.98 8.77
C ILE A 8 12.51 -60.47 8.39
N GLU A 9 12.83 -60.49 7.10
CA GLU A 9 14.20 -60.74 6.61
C GLU A 9 15.20 -59.71 7.17
N ILE A 10 14.79 -58.44 7.31
CA ILE A 10 15.59 -57.38 7.93
C ILE A 10 15.69 -57.55 9.47
N LEU A 11 14.61 -57.98 10.15
CA LEU A 11 14.58 -58.12 11.61
C LEU A 11 15.37 -59.32 12.15
N PHE A 12 15.36 -60.45 11.43
CA PHE A 12 15.97 -61.69 11.89
C PHE A 12 17.32 -61.98 11.23
N GLY A 13 17.65 -61.31 10.13
CA GLY A 13 18.84 -61.61 9.32
C GLY A 13 18.74 -62.97 8.64
N ASP A 14 19.45 -63.12 7.51
CA ASP A 14 19.37 -64.32 6.67
C ASP A 14 19.70 -65.62 7.44
N ASP A 15 20.64 -65.54 8.40
CA ASP A 15 21.18 -66.72 9.11
C ASP A 15 20.21 -67.35 10.14
N SER A 16 19.24 -66.59 10.67
CA SER A 16 18.29 -67.14 11.65
C SER A 16 16.94 -67.51 11.02
N LEU A 17 16.65 -66.99 9.83
CA LEU A 17 15.39 -67.18 9.10
C LEU A 17 15.19 -68.63 8.63
N SER A 18 16.27 -69.37 8.36
CA SER A 18 16.21 -70.76 7.90
C SER A 18 15.75 -71.74 8.98
N ASP A 19 15.83 -71.35 10.27
CA ASP A 19 15.51 -72.20 11.43
C ASP A 19 14.05 -72.02 11.92
N LEU A 20 13.30 -71.06 11.35
CA LEU A 20 11.89 -70.83 11.64
C LEU A 20 10.96 -71.52 10.62
N SER A 21 9.82 -72.03 11.10
CA SER A 21 8.81 -72.61 10.21
C SER A 21 8.15 -71.56 9.31
N GLU A 22 7.81 -71.94 8.07
CA GLU A 22 7.12 -71.06 7.11
C GLU A 22 5.78 -70.53 7.65
N ASP A 23 5.07 -71.35 8.43
CA ASP A 23 3.83 -70.96 9.12
C ASP A 23 4.07 -69.88 10.18
N PHE A 24 5.20 -69.93 10.90
CA PHE A 24 5.56 -68.90 11.87
C PHE A 24 5.94 -67.60 11.17
N LYS A 25 6.75 -67.66 10.10
CA LYS A 25 7.11 -66.48 9.29
C LYS A 25 5.87 -65.77 8.78
N THR A 26 4.94 -66.51 8.17
CA THR A 26 3.69 -65.94 7.63
C THR A 26 2.87 -65.25 8.71
N LYS A 27 2.69 -65.88 9.89
CA LYS A 27 1.95 -65.28 11.02
C LYS A 27 2.68 -64.07 11.59
N ALA A 28 4.00 -64.13 11.73
CA ALA A 28 4.81 -63.02 12.19
C ALA A 28 4.76 -61.84 11.21
N THR A 29 4.77 -62.08 9.89
CA THR A 29 4.66 -61.03 8.86
C THR A 29 3.35 -60.30 9.02
N VAL A 30 2.24 -61.05 9.08
CA VAL A 30 0.90 -60.48 9.22
C VAL A 30 0.76 -59.69 10.52
N ILE A 31 1.29 -60.18 11.64
CA ILE A 31 1.23 -59.46 12.93
C ILE A 31 2.08 -58.18 12.87
N PHE A 32 3.29 -58.25 12.32
CA PHE A 32 4.18 -57.10 12.19
C PHE A 32 3.59 -56.03 11.26
N GLU A 33 3.08 -56.44 10.11
CA GLU A 33 2.43 -55.53 9.15
C GLU A 33 1.20 -54.86 9.76
N ASN A 34 0.36 -55.59 10.48
CA ASN A 34 -0.78 -55.00 11.17
C ASN A 34 -0.34 -54.06 12.30
N ALA A 35 0.70 -54.41 13.06
CA ALA A 35 1.24 -53.55 14.11
C ALA A 35 1.80 -52.23 13.53
N VAL A 36 2.58 -52.31 12.45
CA VAL A 36 3.12 -51.13 11.75
C VAL A 36 2.00 -50.31 11.11
N ALA A 37 1.02 -50.95 10.45
CA ALA A 37 -0.13 -50.25 9.87
C ALA A 37 -0.95 -49.53 10.94
N THR A 38 -1.16 -50.17 12.10
CA THR A 38 -1.84 -49.54 13.25
C THR A 38 -1.04 -48.34 13.75
N GLN A 39 0.26 -48.50 13.96
CA GLN A 39 1.12 -47.41 14.42
C GLN A 39 1.17 -46.24 13.44
N VAL A 40 1.21 -46.50 12.12
CA VAL A 40 1.16 -45.45 11.09
C VAL A 40 -0.17 -44.70 11.12
N VAL A 41 -1.29 -45.39 11.35
CA VAL A 41 -2.61 -44.76 11.50
C VAL A 41 -2.67 -43.90 12.77
N GLU A 42 -2.11 -44.38 13.88
CA GLU A 42 -2.04 -43.62 15.14
C GLU A 42 -1.19 -42.35 15.00
N GLU A 43 0.01 -42.47 14.43
CA GLU A 43 0.90 -41.33 14.17
C GLU A 43 0.27 -40.33 13.19
N LYS A 44 -0.39 -40.82 12.14
CA LYS A 44 -1.12 -39.97 11.21
C LYS A 44 -2.22 -39.20 11.92
N LYS A 45 -2.99 -39.86 12.78
CA LYS A 45 -4.05 -39.22 13.57
C LYS A 45 -3.48 -38.18 14.53
N ALA A 46 -2.40 -38.49 15.24
CA ALA A 46 -1.73 -37.54 16.13
C ALA A 46 -1.20 -36.31 15.37
N LEU A 47 -0.69 -36.53 14.14
CA LEU A 47 -0.24 -35.45 13.28
C LEU A 47 -1.40 -34.59 12.78
N GLU A 48 -2.51 -35.20 12.35
CA GLU A 48 -3.74 -34.49 11.96
C GLU A 48 -4.29 -33.66 13.12
N GLU A 49 -4.40 -34.21 14.32
CA GLU A 49 -4.82 -33.49 15.53
C GLU A 49 -3.88 -32.31 15.86
N SER A 50 -2.57 -32.51 15.73
CA SER A 50 -1.59 -31.42 15.95
C SER A 50 -1.70 -30.32 14.90
N TYR A 51 -1.91 -30.67 13.63
CA TYR A 51 -2.11 -29.69 12.57
C TYR A 51 -3.41 -28.92 12.74
N GLU A 52 -4.50 -29.59 13.10
CA GLU A 52 -5.79 -28.94 13.34
C GLU A 52 -5.71 -27.98 14.54
N ALA A 53 -5.04 -28.38 15.62
CA ALA A 53 -4.80 -27.51 16.77
C ALA A 53 -3.98 -26.26 16.39
N LYS A 54 -2.88 -26.42 15.65
CA LYS A 54 -2.05 -25.30 15.17
C LYS A 54 -2.81 -24.40 14.20
N LEU A 55 -3.64 -24.98 13.34
CA LEU A 55 -4.45 -24.23 12.39
C LEU A 55 -5.47 -23.36 13.13
N GLU A 56 -6.15 -23.90 14.14
CA GLU A 56 -7.09 -23.12 14.96
C GLU A 56 -6.39 -22.04 15.78
N GLU A 57 -5.21 -22.34 16.35
CA GLU A 57 -4.39 -21.33 17.03
C GLU A 57 -4.02 -20.17 16.10
N GLN A 58 -3.50 -20.46 14.91
CA GLN A 58 -3.13 -19.45 13.92
C GLN A 58 -4.34 -18.66 13.40
N LYS A 59 -5.47 -19.33 13.16
CA LYS A 59 -6.71 -18.64 12.77
C LYS A 59 -7.14 -17.64 13.84
N LYS A 60 -7.05 -18.04 15.12
CA LYS A 60 -7.40 -17.17 16.24
C LYS A 60 -6.44 -15.99 16.34
N GLU A 61 -5.14 -16.22 16.26
CA GLU A 61 -4.12 -15.16 16.29
C GLU A 61 -4.31 -14.17 15.14
N ILE A 62 -4.56 -14.66 13.92
CA ILE A 62 -4.84 -13.82 12.76
C ILE A 62 -6.14 -13.03 12.94
N ALA A 63 -7.21 -13.67 13.45
CA ALA A 63 -8.50 -13.01 13.67
C ALA A 63 -8.39 -11.90 14.71
N GLU A 64 -7.76 -12.16 15.85
CA GLU A 64 -7.52 -11.17 16.91
C GLU A 64 -6.65 -10.02 16.39
N GLY A 65 -5.56 -10.33 15.67
CA GLY A 65 -4.69 -9.30 15.09
C GLY A 65 -5.35 -8.48 13.96
N LEU A 66 -6.34 -9.03 13.25
CA LEU A 66 -7.15 -8.29 12.27
C LEU A 66 -8.19 -7.40 12.97
N GLU A 67 -8.84 -7.91 14.02
CA GLU A 67 -9.81 -7.15 14.81
C GLU A 67 -9.16 -5.89 15.39
N GLU A 68 -8.00 -6.02 16.03
CA GLU A 68 -7.27 -4.87 16.60
C GLU A 68 -6.87 -3.85 15.53
N LYS A 69 -6.40 -4.31 14.36
CA LYS A 69 -6.02 -3.41 13.25
C LYS A 69 -7.22 -2.70 12.65
N ILE A 70 -8.34 -3.41 12.49
CA ILE A 70 -9.58 -2.84 11.97
C ILE A 70 -10.13 -1.82 12.96
N ASP A 71 -10.15 -2.14 14.26
CA ASP A 71 -10.61 -1.22 15.31
C ASP A 71 -9.73 0.04 15.38
N SER A 72 -8.41 -0.13 15.32
CA SER A 72 -7.46 0.99 15.27
C SER A 72 -7.67 1.86 14.02
N TYR A 73 -7.87 1.25 12.85
CA TYR A 73 -8.11 1.98 11.61
C TYR A 73 -9.46 2.70 11.63
N LEU A 74 -10.52 2.04 12.08
CA LEU A 74 -11.85 2.64 12.20
C LEU A 74 -11.85 3.79 13.20
N THR A 75 -11.18 3.62 14.35
CA THR A 75 -11.02 4.69 15.35
C THR A 75 -10.29 5.87 14.75
N TYR A 76 -9.16 5.63 14.07
CA TYR A 76 -8.40 6.69 13.40
C TYR A 76 -9.26 7.45 12.37
N VAL A 77 -9.95 6.74 11.48
CA VAL A 77 -10.82 7.36 10.47
C VAL A 77 -11.98 8.12 11.12
N ALA A 78 -12.57 7.58 12.19
CA ALA A 78 -13.65 8.25 12.91
C ALA A 78 -13.16 9.52 13.63
N GLU A 79 -11.99 9.48 14.26
CA GLU A 79 -11.37 10.65 14.90
C GLU A 79 -11.00 11.72 13.86
N GLU A 80 -10.41 11.32 12.73
CA GLU A 80 -10.05 12.23 11.65
C GLU A 80 -11.29 12.86 11.02
N TRP A 81 -12.33 12.06 10.74
CA TRP A 81 -13.61 12.58 10.25
C TRP A 81 -14.24 13.55 11.25
N MET A 82 -14.26 13.22 12.55
CA MET A 82 -14.79 14.11 13.59
C MET A 82 -14.01 15.42 13.66
N LYS A 83 -12.68 15.36 13.50
CA LYS A 83 -11.82 16.54 13.54
C LYS A 83 -12.02 17.43 12.31
N GLU A 84 -12.15 16.84 11.13
CA GLU A 84 -12.42 17.58 9.89
C GLU A 84 -13.82 18.21 9.90
N ASN A 85 -14.80 17.53 10.50
CA ASN A 85 -16.19 17.95 10.50
C ASN A 85 -16.61 18.64 11.82
N GLU A 86 -15.68 18.92 12.73
CA GLU A 86 -15.96 19.44 14.08
C GLU A 86 -16.83 20.70 14.02
N LEU A 87 -16.46 21.66 13.16
CA LEU A 87 -17.19 22.91 12.99
C LEU A 87 -18.62 22.68 12.47
N ALA A 88 -18.81 21.75 11.54
CA ALA A 88 -20.12 21.44 10.98
C ALA A 88 -21.00 20.72 12.02
N VAL A 89 -20.43 19.81 12.80
CA VAL A 89 -21.11 19.12 13.90
C VAL A 89 -21.48 20.10 15.01
N GLU A 90 -20.57 20.98 15.42
CA GLU A 90 -20.83 21.99 16.45
C GLU A 90 -21.94 22.95 16.00
N ASN A 91 -21.85 23.49 14.78
CA ASN A 91 -22.90 24.35 14.22
C ASN A 91 -24.24 23.61 14.09
N GLY A 92 -24.22 22.33 13.70
CA GLY A 92 -25.41 21.49 13.64
C GLY A 92 -26.07 21.33 15.01
N ILE A 93 -25.29 21.00 16.04
CA ILE A 93 -25.77 20.88 17.43
C ILE A 93 -26.30 22.22 17.94
N GLN A 94 -25.59 23.32 17.70
CA GLN A 94 -26.04 24.65 18.11
C GLN A 94 -27.35 25.03 17.42
N THR A 95 -27.49 24.71 16.14
CA THR A 95 -28.73 24.94 15.37
C THR A 95 -29.87 24.09 15.94
N GLU A 96 -29.64 22.81 16.21
CA GLU A 96 -30.65 21.92 16.79
C GLU A 96 -31.09 22.39 18.17
N ILE A 97 -30.14 22.81 19.03
CA ILE A 97 -30.45 23.41 20.34
C ILE A 97 -31.28 24.68 20.17
N ALA A 98 -30.89 25.56 19.23
CA ALA A 98 -31.60 26.80 18.96
C ALA A 98 -33.02 26.55 18.44
N GLU A 99 -33.21 25.60 17.52
CA GLU A 99 -34.52 25.20 17.01
C GLU A 99 -35.39 24.62 18.11
N ASN A 100 -34.84 23.74 18.95
CA ASN A 100 -35.60 23.11 20.04
C ASN A 100 -35.96 24.13 21.12
N PHE A 101 -35.06 25.07 21.43
CA PHE A 101 -35.33 26.20 22.31
C PHE A 101 -36.41 27.13 21.74
N LEU A 102 -36.32 27.51 20.46
CA LEU A 102 -37.32 28.34 19.78
C LEU A 102 -38.68 27.64 19.73
N LYS A 103 -38.71 26.32 19.52
CA LYS A 103 -39.92 25.52 19.56
C LYS A 103 -40.54 25.52 20.97
N GLY A 104 -39.76 25.27 22.01
CA GLY A 104 -40.24 25.34 23.39
C GLY A 104 -40.74 26.74 23.78
N MET A 105 -40.07 27.78 23.28
CA MET A 105 -40.47 29.16 23.48
C MET A 105 -41.78 29.48 22.74
N LYS A 106 -41.94 28.99 21.51
CA LYS A 106 -43.20 29.08 20.76
C LYS A 106 -44.33 28.38 21.50
N ASP A 107 -44.11 27.16 21.97
CA ASP A 107 -45.13 26.40 22.70
C ASP A 107 -45.53 27.13 23.99
N LEU A 108 -44.56 27.68 24.74
CA LEU A 108 -44.82 28.51 25.93
C LEU A 108 -45.59 29.81 25.62
N PHE A 109 -45.26 30.49 24.51
CA PHE A 109 -45.96 31.70 24.08
C PHE A 109 -47.41 31.42 23.66
N VAL A 110 -47.64 30.28 22.99
CA VAL A 110 -49.00 29.80 22.65
C VAL A 110 -49.78 29.44 23.91
N GLU A 111 -49.15 28.74 24.87
CA GLU A 111 -49.79 28.35 26.13
C GLU A 111 -50.10 29.54 27.05
N SER A 112 -49.23 30.57 27.08
CA SER A 112 -49.41 31.76 27.93
C SER A 112 -50.26 32.87 27.32
N TYR A 113 -50.84 32.67 26.13
CA TYR A 113 -51.69 33.66 25.44
C TYR A 113 -51.04 35.04 25.32
N VAL A 114 -49.74 35.07 25.06
CA VAL A 114 -49.04 36.32 24.73
C VAL A 114 -49.21 36.53 23.23
N GLU A 115 -50.16 37.40 22.85
CA GLU A 115 -50.24 37.90 21.47
C GLU A 115 -48.90 38.55 21.12
N ILE A 116 -48.15 37.89 20.24
CA ILE A 116 -46.94 38.46 19.65
C ILE A 116 -47.40 39.63 18.79
N PRO A 117 -47.00 40.88 19.10
CA PRO A 117 -47.31 42.01 18.24
C PRO A 117 -46.71 41.72 16.85
N GLU A 118 -47.49 41.85 15.78
CA GLU A 118 -47.08 41.61 14.38
C GLU A 118 -45.84 42.40 13.92
N ASN A 119 -45.34 43.31 14.76
CA ASN A 119 -44.17 44.15 14.50
C ASN A 119 -42.80 43.45 14.71
N LYS A 120 -42.75 42.10 14.82
CA LYS A 120 -41.49 41.33 14.92
C LYS A 120 -41.22 40.35 13.78
N VAL A 121 -42.10 40.29 12.78
CA VAL A 121 -41.89 39.50 11.56
C VAL A 121 -40.68 40.04 10.75
N ASP A 122 -40.37 41.33 10.90
CA ASP A 122 -39.23 41.99 10.24
C ASP A 122 -37.86 41.49 10.75
N VAL A 123 -37.78 41.10 12.04
CA VAL A 123 -36.51 40.63 12.65
C VAL A 123 -36.12 39.24 12.14
N VAL A 124 -37.10 38.41 11.78
CA VAL A 124 -36.84 37.09 11.18
C VAL A 124 -36.37 37.23 9.74
N ALA A 125 -36.91 38.21 9.01
CA ALA A 125 -36.42 38.56 7.67
C ALA A 125 -34.98 39.10 7.73
N GLU A 126 -34.69 39.99 8.69
CA GLU A 126 -33.36 40.53 8.92
C GLU A 126 -32.34 39.44 9.32
N MET A 127 -32.73 38.49 10.18
CA MET A 127 -31.91 37.32 10.52
C MET A 127 -31.68 36.39 9.32
N THR A 128 -32.67 36.23 8.45
CA THR A 128 -32.55 35.40 7.23
C THR A 128 -31.61 36.06 6.22
N ASP A 129 -31.71 37.38 6.06
CA ASP A 129 -30.81 38.18 5.23
C ASP A 129 -29.38 38.18 5.77
N GLU A 130 -29.18 38.27 7.09
CA GLU A 130 -27.86 38.13 7.71
C GLU A 130 -27.28 36.71 7.53
N LEU A 131 -28.12 35.67 7.66
CA LEU A 131 -27.70 34.28 7.44
C LEU A 131 -27.25 34.07 5.99
N SER A 132 -28.00 34.59 5.02
CA SER A 132 -27.65 34.52 3.60
C SER A 132 -26.32 35.21 3.32
N LYS A 133 -26.11 36.43 3.85
CA LYS A 133 -24.84 37.17 3.71
C LYS A 133 -23.67 36.44 4.38
N LYS A 134 -23.89 35.80 5.52
CA LYS A 134 -22.85 35.00 6.17
C LYS A 134 -22.52 33.73 5.38
N SER A 135 -23.52 33.09 4.76
CA SER A 135 -23.29 31.95 3.87
C SER A 135 -22.44 32.36 2.67
N GLU A 136 -22.79 33.45 2.00
CA GLU A 136 -22.00 33.99 0.89
C GLU A 136 -20.56 34.34 1.33
N SER A 137 -20.40 34.97 2.48
CA SER A 137 -19.08 35.27 3.03
C SER A 137 -18.28 34.01 3.41
N LEU A 138 -18.95 32.93 3.81
CA LEU A 138 -18.31 31.65 4.12
C LEU A 138 -17.83 30.98 2.83
N ASP A 139 -18.65 30.98 1.78
CA ASP A 139 -18.28 30.45 0.46
C ASP A 139 -17.07 31.21 -0.10
N GLU A 140 -17.06 32.55 -0.01
CA GLU A 140 -15.89 33.35 -0.39
C GLU A 140 -14.64 33.02 0.44
N ALA A 141 -14.79 32.71 1.72
CA ALA A 141 -13.67 32.32 2.59
C ALA A 141 -13.15 30.92 2.24
N ILE A 142 -14.04 29.99 1.86
CA ILE A 142 -13.68 28.65 1.38
C ILE A 142 -12.92 28.76 0.06
N ASP A 143 -13.40 29.56 -0.89
CA ASP A 143 -12.72 29.78 -2.17
C ASP A 143 -11.32 30.35 -1.98
N LYS A 144 -11.17 31.35 -1.10
CA LYS A 144 -9.85 31.88 -0.72
C LYS A 144 -8.97 30.84 -0.03
N ASN A 145 -9.54 29.95 0.79
CA ASN A 145 -8.79 28.88 1.43
C ASN A 145 -8.27 27.87 0.40
N ILE A 146 -9.09 27.49 -0.56
CA ILE A 146 -8.70 26.62 -1.68
C ILE A 146 -7.59 27.28 -2.51
N GLU A 147 -7.69 28.57 -2.79
CA GLU A 147 -6.66 29.32 -3.51
C GLU A 147 -5.34 29.38 -2.73
N LEU A 148 -5.39 29.70 -1.43
CA LEU A 148 -4.22 29.68 -0.55
C LEU A 148 -3.61 28.29 -0.42
N GLN A 149 -4.40 27.22 -0.36
CA GLN A 149 -3.90 25.85 -0.34
C GLN A 149 -3.19 25.50 -1.66
N LYS A 150 -3.75 25.90 -2.82
CA LYS A 150 -3.07 25.74 -4.11
C LYS A 150 -1.75 26.49 -4.16
N GLU A 151 -1.71 27.73 -3.65
CA GLU A 151 -0.49 28.53 -3.58
C GLU A 151 0.55 27.89 -2.66
N ILE A 152 0.16 27.44 -1.46
CA ILE A 152 1.04 26.74 -0.51
C ILE A 152 1.58 25.46 -1.12
N THR A 153 0.75 24.65 -1.78
CA THR A 153 1.19 23.44 -2.46
C THR A 153 2.16 23.77 -3.59
N GLY A 154 1.90 24.83 -4.37
CA GLY A 154 2.82 25.32 -5.39
C GLY A 154 4.17 25.76 -4.82
N MET A 155 4.17 26.54 -3.73
CA MET A 155 5.39 26.96 -3.04
C MET A 155 6.17 25.78 -2.47
N LYS A 156 5.49 24.79 -1.86
CA LYS A 156 6.12 23.57 -1.35
C LYS A 156 6.74 22.74 -2.46
N LYS A 157 6.01 22.53 -3.57
CA LYS A 157 6.56 21.87 -4.77
C LYS A 157 7.82 22.58 -5.26
N ALA A 158 7.76 23.90 -5.44
CA ALA A 158 8.89 24.70 -5.89
C ALA A 158 10.09 24.61 -4.93
N SER A 159 9.85 24.66 -3.62
CA SER A 159 10.90 24.51 -2.60
C SER A 159 11.57 23.13 -2.67
N ILE A 160 10.80 22.06 -2.79
CA ILE A 160 11.33 20.69 -2.84
C ILE A 160 12.11 20.47 -4.13
N VAL A 161 11.60 20.96 -5.26
CA VAL A 161 12.31 20.89 -6.54
C VAL A 161 13.63 21.66 -6.46
N ALA A 162 13.61 22.90 -5.95
CA ALA A 162 14.82 23.70 -5.75
C ALA A 162 15.87 22.97 -4.89
N GLU A 163 15.46 22.37 -3.76
CA GLU A 163 16.34 21.56 -2.91
C GLU A 163 16.92 20.33 -3.62
N CYS A 164 16.14 19.67 -4.49
CA CYS A 164 16.58 18.47 -5.21
C CYS A 164 17.41 18.79 -6.46
N THR A 165 17.32 20.02 -6.97
CA THR A 165 18.08 20.52 -8.13
C THR A 165 19.37 21.26 -7.77
N ASP A 166 19.67 21.43 -6.48
CA ASP A 166 20.89 22.07 -6.00
C ASP A 166 22.12 21.25 -6.43
N GLY A 167 22.78 21.69 -7.51
CA GLY A 167 23.91 21.01 -8.15
C GLY A 167 23.67 20.50 -9.59
N LEU A 168 22.48 20.72 -10.18
CA LEU A 168 22.17 20.43 -11.58
C LEU A 168 22.37 21.66 -12.46
N ALA A 169 22.74 21.47 -13.74
CA ALA A 169 22.86 22.58 -14.69
C ALA A 169 21.47 23.14 -15.07
N ASP A 170 21.36 24.42 -15.40
CA ASP A 170 20.07 25.09 -15.69
C ASP A 170 19.25 24.36 -16.78
N THR A 171 19.91 23.81 -17.80
CA THR A 171 19.26 23.02 -18.86
C THR A 171 18.70 21.65 -18.41
N GLN A 172 19.23 21.11 -17.30
CA GLN A 172 18.76 19.88 -16.67
C GLN A 172 17.62 20.18 -15.68
N MET A 173 17.63 21.37 -15.07
CA MET A 173 16.56 21.86 -14.19
C MET A 173 15.25 22.06 -14.96
N ASP A 174 15.31 22.65 -16.16
CA ASP A 174 14.12 22.84 -17.01
C ASP A 174 13.46 21.50 -17.38
N LYS A 175 14.26 20.49 -17.76
CA LYS A 175 13.75 19.14 -18.08
C LYS A 175 13.19 18.41 -16.86
N LEU A 176 13.73 18.67 -15.66
CA LEU A 176 13.20 18.11 -14.43
C LEU A 176 11.87 18.77 -14.06
N ASN A 177 11.74 20.09 -14.23
CA ASN A 177 10.48 20.80 -13.98
C ASN A 177 9.34 20.25 -14.83
N ASP A 178 9.54 20.07 -16.14
CA ASP A 178 8.53 19.48 -17.04
C ASP A 178 8.09 18.08 -16.57
N LEU A 179 9.03 17.29 -16.05
CA LEU A 179 8.78 15.92 -15.63
C LEU A 179 8.12 15.84 -14.24
N VAL A 180 8.41 16.80 -13.37
CA VAL A 180 7.87 16.91 -12.01
C VAL A 180 6.50 17.59 -11.99
N GLU A 181 6.17 18.43 -12.96
CA GLU A 181 4.82 18.98 -13.14
C GLU A 181 3.77 17.89 -13.36
N MET A 182 4.15 16.76 -13.95
CA MET A 182 3.28 15.59 -14.14
C MET A 182 3.13 14.71 -12.89
N VAL A 183 3.84 15.01 -11.80
CA VAL A 183 3.79 14.22 -10.55
C VAL A 183 2.80 14.85 -9.57
N ASP A 184 1.79 14.07 -9.17
CA ASP A 184 0.81 14.47 -8.16
C ASP A 184 1.45 14.68 -6.78
N PHE A 185 1.02 15.74 -6.09
CA PHE A 185 1.48 16.08 -4.75
C PHE A 185 0.46 15.60 -3.74
N GLU A 186 0.72 14.41 -3.21
CA GLU A 186 -0.08 13.78 -2.15
C GLU A 186 0.52 14.11 -0.77
N ASP A 187 1.84 13.97 -0.63
CA ASP A 187 2.55 14.18 0.63
C ASP A 187 3.95 14.78 0.40
N GLU A 188 4.39 15.65 1.30
CA GLU A 188 5.66 16.39 1.21
C GLU A 188 6.88 15.46 1.18
N THR A 189 6.84 14.36 1.93
CA THR A 189 7.92 13.37 2.03
C THR A 189 7.94 12.48 0.80
N GLN A 190 6.77 12.01 0.37
CA GLN A 190 6.65 11.14 -0.81
C GLN A 190 6.99 11.88 -2.10
N PHE A 191 6.58 13.14 -2.23
CA PHE A 191 6.95 13.97 -3.38
C PHE A 191 8.46 14.19 -3.44
N LYS A 192 9.09 14.48 -2.30
CA LYS A 192 10.55 14.60 -2.19
C LYS A 192 11.27 13.31 -2.61
N ASP A 193 10.81 12.16 -2.17
CA ASP A 193 11.42 10.86 -2.51
C ASP A 193 11.19 10.49 -3.98
N ARG A 194 10.01 10.79 -4.56
CA ARG A 194 9.74 10.63 -5.99
C ARG A 194 10.62 11.56 -6.84
N VAL A 195 10.72 12.84 -6.49
CA VAL A 195 11.58 13.82 -7.19
C VAL A 195 13.04 13.39 -7.11
N LYS A 196 13.53 12.97 -5.94
CA LYS A 196 14.89 12.40 -5.81
C LYS A 196 15.09 11.17 -6.67
N SER A 197 14.13 10.24 -6.69
CA SER A 197 14.21 9.04 -7.53
C SER A 197 14.30 9.38 -9.02
N ILE A 198 13.55 10.40 -9.47
CA ILE A 198 13.61 10.92 -10.84
C ILE A 198 14.99 11.55 -11.11
N VAL A 199 15.48 12.41 -10.20
CA VAL A 199 16.82 13.02 -10.32
C VAL A 199 17.90 11.94 -10.41
N GLU A 200 17.83 10.91 -9.57
CA GLU A 200 18.82 9.83 -9.57
C GLU A 200 18.75 8.94 -10.81
N THR A 201 17.55 8.65 -11.30
CA THR A 201 17.35 7.78 -12.47
C THR A 201 17.70 8.48 -13.78
N TYR A 202 17.38 9.77 -13.92
CA TYR A 202 17.58 10.51 -15.17
C TYR A 202 18.90 11.29 -15.24
N PHE A 203 19.44 11.73 -14.10
CA PHE A 203 20.62 12.61 -14.09
C PHE A 203 21.86 12.00 -13.41
N LYS A 204 21.72 10.95 -12.59
CA LYS A 204 22.88 10.18 -12.06
C LYS A 204 23.18 8.98 -12.95
N LYS A 205 23.74 9.26 -14.13
CA LYS A 205 24.63 8.34 -14.86
C LYS A 205 25.98 8.99 -15.18
N THR A 206 26.49 9.80 -14.26
CA THR A 206 27.82 10.44 -14.36
C THR A 206 28.52 10.47 -13.01
N ALA A 207 28.62 9.31 -12.35
CA ALA A 207 29.73 9.03 -11.43
C ALA A 207 30.75 8.17 -12.18
N GLY A 208 31.34 8.75 -13.23
CA GLY A 208 32.32 8.12 -14.10
C GLY A 208 32.82 9.15 -15.09
N THR A 209 34.06 9.59 -14.85
CA THR A 209 34.94 10.37 -15.74
C THR A 209 34.43 11.74 -16.21
N VAL A 210 34.92 12.78 -15.55
CA VAL A 210 35.23 14.06 -16.20
C VAL A 210 36.47 13.78 -17.05
N ASP A 211 36.30 13.74 -18.37
CA ASP A 211 37.37 14.00 -19.33
C ASP A 211 36.83 15.02 -20.35
N GLU A 212 37.74 15.87 -20.79
CA GLU A 212 37.55 17.22 -21.29
C GLU A 212 36.73 17.35 -22.58
N ASP A 213 36.08 18.51 -22.69
CA ASP A 213 35.64 19.23 -23.89
C ASP A 213 36.07 18.64 -25.23
N LYS A 214 35.09 18.29 -26.07
CA LYS A 214 35.08 18.65 -27.50
C LYS A 214 33.67 18.97 -27.97
N GLU A 215 33.47 20.25 -28.28
CA GLU A 215 32.58 20.70 -29.34
C GLU A 215 32.82 19.86 -30.60
N ASP A 216 31.76 19.34 -31.23
CA ASP A 216 31.62 19.53 -32.68
C ASP A 216 30.17 19.47 -33.15
N ASP A 217 29.93 20.32 -34.13
CA ASP A 217 28.73 20.69 -34.84
C ASP A 217 28.30 19.58 -35.83
N LYS A 218 26.98 19.42 -35.98
CA LYS A 218 26.25 19.00 -37.21
C LYS A 218 26.24 17.54 -37.71
N THR A 219 24.97 17.17 -37.99
CA THR A 219 24.41 16.46 -39.17
C THR A 219 24.50 14.94 -39.30
N GLU A 220 23.30 14.35 -39.34
CA GLU A 220 22.82 13.25 -40.19
C GLU A 220 23.88 12.37 -40.88
N GLN A 221 23.92 11.09 -40.50
CA GLN A 221 23.75 9.97 -41.44
C GLN A 221 23.57 8.64 -40.69
N GLU A 222 22.58 7.88 -41.13
CA GLU A 222 22.35 6.48 -40.78
C GLU A 222 23.61 5.67 -41.10
N ASP A 223 24.06 4.81 -40.17
CA ASP A 223 24.77 3.60 -40.57
C ASP A 223 24.45 2.46 -39.60
N LEU A 224 23.83 1.44 -40.19
CA LEU A 224 23.47 0.16 -39.61
C LEU A 224 24.75 -0.63 -39.38
N ASN A 225 24.99 -1.15 -38.18
CA ASN A 225 25.84 -2.34 -38.00
C ASN A 225 25.35 -3.10 -36.76
N GLU A 226 24.45 -4.04 -37.03
CA GLU A 226 24.24 -5.23 -36.20
C GLU A 226 25.52 -6.07 -36.19
N ASP A 227 25.88 -6.58 -35.02
CA ASP A 227 26.99 -7.49 -34.77
C ASP A 227 26.97 -8.70 -35.72
N ASP A 228 27.91 -8.76 -36.67
CA ASP A 228 28.17 -9.97 -37.47
C ASP A 228 29.50 -10.61 -37.05
N ASP A 229 29.42 -11.43 -35.99
CA ASP A 229 30.44 -12.39 -35.51
C ASP A 229 30.99 -13.32 -36.62
N SER A 230 30.36 -13.35 -37.80
CA SER A 230 30.89 -14.11 -38.94
C SER A 230 32.04 -13.40 -39.65
N MET A 231 32.14 -12.05 -39.61
CA MET A 231 33.16 -11.29 -40.33
C MET A 231 34.54 -11.38 -39.67
N ASP A 232 34.59 -11.42 -38.34
CA ASP A 232 35.82 -11.58 -37.55
C ASP A 232 36.53 -12.92 -37.82
N ARG A 233 35.77 -13.97 -38.14
CA ARG A 233 36.36 -15.30 -38.43
C ARG A 233 37.06 -15.35 -39.79
N TYR A 234 36.65 -14.51 -40.73
CA TYR A 234 37.30 -14.44 -42.05
C TYR A 234 38.60 -13.64 -42.01
N VAL A 235 38.66 -12.55 -41.23
CA VAL A 235 39.92 -11.80 -41.05
C VAL A 235 40.96 -12.61 -40.28
N ASP A 236 40.53 -13.40 -39.29
CA ASP A 236 41.43 -14.35 -38.60
C ASP A 236 41.92 -15.48 -39.52
N ALA A 237 41.06 -16.00 -40.41
CA ALA A 237 41.47 -17.02 -41.38
C ALA A 237 42.45 -16.48 -42.44
N LEU A 238 42.31 -15.21 -42.83
CA LEU A 238 43.24 -14.55 -43.75
C LEU A 238 44.58 -14.20 -43.09
N SER A 239 44.58 -13.81 -41.81
CA SER A 239 45.81 -13.50 -41.08
C SER A 239 46.66 -14.76 -40.82
N LEU A 240 46.03 -15.91 -40.61
CA LEU A 240 46.71 -17.20 -40.45
C LEU A 240 47.24 -17.79 -41.77
N SER A 241 46.70 -17.37 -42.92
CA SER A 241 47.13 -17.82 -44.25
C SER A 241 48.32 -17.02 -44.82
N ALA A 242 48.76 -15.96 -44.15
CA ALA A 242 49.84 -15.08 -44.63
C ALA A 242 51.18 -15.27 -43.89
N MET A 243 51.35 -16.39 -43.17
CA MET A 243 52.61 -16.82 -42.54
C MET A 243 52.97 -18.24 -42.97
#